data_AF-A0A7J2RFA2-F1
#
_entry.id   AF-A0A7J2RFA2-F1
#
_cell.length_a   1.000
_cell.length_b   1.000
_cell.length_c   1.000
_cell.angle_alpha   90.00
_cell.angle_beta   90.00
_cell.angle_gamma   90.00
#
_symmetry.space_group_name_H-M   'P 1'
#
loop_
_entity.id
_entity.type
_entity.pdbx_description
1 polymer ?
#
loop_
_entity_poly.entity_id
_entity_poly.type
_entity_poly.pdbx_seq_one_letter_code
_entity_poly.pdbx_strand_id
1 'polypeptide(L)'
;MQLIFIIFLIAVFFLSIIISHNKNSKALGGIAIIIAIIIGAISLFDGIDLKIGTNSTLNDDNRSITNVDIYEPVDPNFSRAIGLMFFIVVFYLAWILSTKENE
;
A
#
# COMPACT_ATOMS: atom_id res chain seq x y z
N MET A 1 -4.88 -5.00 13.80
CA MET A 1 -5.12 -4.75 12.35
C MET A 1 -4.29 -3.57 11.84
N GLN A 2 -4.39 -2.37 12.41
CA GLN A 2 -3.63 -1.19 11.96
C GLN A 2 -2.10 -1.35 12.01
N LEU A 3 -1.56 -1.94 13.09
CA LEU A 3 -0.12 -2.20 13.22
C LEU A 3 0.42 -3.13 12.12
N ILE A 4 -0.33 -4.18 11.75
CA ILE A 4 0.07 -5.15 10.71
C ILE A 4 0.11 -4.46 9.35
N PHE A 5 -0.85 -3.60 9.07
CA PHE A 5 -0.90 -2.80 7.85
C PHE A 5 0.28 -1.82 7.76
N ILE A 6 0.62 -1.13 8.85
CA ILE A 6 1.80 -0.25 8.91
C ILE A 6 3.10 -1.04 8.68
N ILE A 7 3.25 -2.21 9.31
CA ILE A 7 4.39 -3.10 9.10
C ILE A 7 4.49 -3.54 7.64
N PHE A 8 3.37 -3.86 6.99
CA PHE A 8 3.32 -4.22 5.58
C PHE A 8 3.79 -3.06 4.68
N LEU A 9 3.31 -1.84 4.92
CA LEU A 9 3.75 -0.66 4.15
C LEU A 9 5.25 -0.40 4.29
N ILE A 10 5.79 -0.52 5.51
CA ILE A 10 7.23 -0.39 5.77
C ILE A 10 8.01 -1.48 5.04
N ALA A 11 7.52 -2.73 5.04
CA ALA A 11 8.16 -3.83 4.32
C ALA A 11 8.19 -3.59 2.80
N VAL A 12 7.09 -3.11 2.21
CA VAL A 12 7.03 -2.76 0.78
C VAL A 12 7.98 -1.61 0.45
N PHE A 13 8.08 -0.61 1.33
CA PHE A 13 9.02 0.50 1.20
C PHE A 13 10.48 0.01 1.17
N PHE A 14 10.91 -0.80 2.15
CA PHE A 14 12.28 -1.32 2.19
C PHE A 14 12.57 -2.28 1.03
N LEU A 15 11.60 -3.11 0.64
CA LEU A 15 11.73 -3.99 -0.51
C LEU A 15 11.98 -3.19 -1.80
N SER A 16 11.28 -2.06 -1.97
CA SER A 16 11.46 -1.16 -3.10
C SER A 16 12.87 -0.55 -3.15
N ILE A 17 13.43 -0.17 -1.99
CA ILE A 17 14.81 0.33 -1.88
C ILE A 17 15.84 -0.77 -2.17
N ILE A 18 15.62 -2.00 -1.69
CA ILE A 18 16.53 -3.11 -1.95
C ILE A 18 16.55 -3.46 -3.45
N ILE A 19 15.38 -3.47 -4.10
CA ILE A 19 15.26 -3.68 -5.55
C ILE A 19 16.02 -2.58 -6.30
N SER A 20 15.97 -1.33 -5.83
CA SER A 20 16.69 -0.22 -6.47
C SER A 20 18.21 -0.44 -6.52
N HIS A 21 18.79 -1.17 -5.56
CA HIS A 21 20.23 -1.43 -5.51
C HIS A 21 20.64 -2.65 -6.33
N ASN A 22 19.71 -3.56 -6.65
CA ASN A 22 20.01 -4.71 -7.49
C ASN A 22 20.19 -4.28 -8.96
N LYS A 23 21.43 -4.29 -9.46
CA LYS A 23 21.76 -3.89 -10.84
C LYS A 23 21.17 -4.84 -11.90
N ASN A 24 20.82 -6.07 -11.53
CA ASN A 24 20.44 -7.11 -12.49
C ASN A 24 18.96 -7.10 -12.91
N SER A 25 18.12 -6.19 -12.40
CA SER A 25 16.71 -6.20 -12.76
C SER A 25 16.07 -4.83 -12.89
N LYS A 26 16.30 -4.20 -14.05
CA LYS A 26 15.55 -3.02 -14.50
C LYS A 26 14.04 -3.29 -14.54
N ALA A 27 13.65 -4.51 -14.92
CA ALA A 27 12.25 -4.95 -14.94
C ALA A 27 11.61 -4.94 -13.54
N LEU A 28 12.30 -5.46 -12.51
CA LEU A 28 11.79 -5.41 -11.14
C LEU A 28 11.69 -3.98 -10.60
N GLY A 29 12.62 -3.10 -10.97
CA GLY A 29 12.53 -1.68 -10.62
C GLY A 29 11.29 -0.99 -11.21
N GLY A 30 10.98 -1.26 -12.48
CA GLY A 30 9.75 -0.76 -13.12
C GLY A 30 8.47 -1.28 -12.45
N ILE A 31 8.43 -2.55 -12.08
CA ILE A 31 7.29 -3.14 -11.34
C ILE A 31 7.14 -2.47 -9.96
N ALA A 32 8.24 -2.26 -9.24
CA ALA A 32 8.22 -1.58 -7.94
C ALA A 32 7.67 -0.15 -8.05
N ILE A 33 8.02 0.58 -9.12
CA ILE A 33 7.45 1.91 -9.40
C ILE A 33 5.93 1.83 -9.59
N ILE A 34 5.44 0.90 -10.42
CA ILE A 34 3.99 0.77 -10.68
C ILE A 34 3.24 0.46 -9.38
N ILE A 35 3.75 -0.47 -8.57
CA ILE A 35 3.15 -0.82 -7.27
C ILE A 35 3.14 0.41 -6.34
N ALA A 36 4.25 1.14 -6.27
CA ALA A 36 4.35 2.34 -5.45
C ALA A 36 3.40 3.45 -5.90
N ILE A 37 3.18 3.64 -7.21
CA ILE A 37 2.19 4.58 -7.75
C ILE A 37 0.77 4.17 -7.33
N ILE A 38 0.41 2.88 -7.45
CA ILE A 38 -0.91 2.38 -7.07
C ILE A 38 -1.18 2.60 -5.58
N ILE A 39 -0.23 2.20 -4.72
CA ILE A 39 -0.35 2.38 -3.27
C ILE A 39 -0.42 3.87 -2.93
N GLY A 40 0.42 4.69 -3.58
CA GLY A 40 0.44 6.14 -3.40
C GLY A 40 -0.89 6.79 -3.76
N ALA A 41 -1.47 6.42 -4.92
CA ALA A 41 -2.73 6.94 -5.42
C ALA A 41 -3.92 6.54 -4.53
N ILE A 42 -4.04 5.26 -4.17
CA ILE A 42 -5.10 4.77 -3.27
C ILE A 42 -5.04 5.53 -1.94
N SER A 43 -3.85 5.66 -1.36
CA SER A 43 -3.67 6.34 -0.07
C SER A 43 -4.00 7.84 -0.12
N LEU A 44 -3.84 8.50 -1.28
CA LEU A 44 -4.09 9.93 -1.47
C LEU A 44 -5.54 10.26 -1.81
N PHE A 45 -6.17 9.47 -2.68
CA PHE A 45 -7.50 9.78 -3.24
C PHE A 45 -8.64 9.03 -2.55
N ASP A 46 -8.49 7.72 -2.36
CA ASP A 46 -9.55 6.89 -1.79
C ASP A 46 -9.43 6.79 -0.26
N GLY A 47 -8.22 6.97 0.27
CA GLY A 47 -7.94 6.73 1.67
C GLY A 47 -7.73 5.25 1.96
N ILE A 48 -7.48 4.93 3.23
CA ILE A 48 -7.22 3.55 3.65
C ILE A 48 -8.29 3.17 4.66
N ASP A 49 -9.07 2.15 4.32
CA ASP A 49 -10.05 1.54 5.22
C ASP A 49 -9.49 0.24 5.77
N LEU A 50 -9.51 0.09 7.09
CA LEU A 50 -9.02 -1.10 7.77
C LEU A 50 -10.19 -1.91 8.32
N LYS A 51 -10.27 -3.17 7.92
CA LYS A 51 -11.20 -4.12 8.52
C LYS A 51 -10.88 -4.25 10.01
N ILE A 52 -11.80 -3.87 10.87
CA ILE A 52 -11.64 -3.97 12.34
C ILE A 52 -12.34 -5.20 12.90
N GLY A 53 -13.35 -5.71 12.21
CA GLY A 53 -14.10 -6.89 12.65
C GLY A 53 -15.24 -7.23 11.72
N THR A 54 -16.16 -8.04 12.23
CA THR A 54 -17.37 -8.48 11.53
C THR A 54 -18.56 -8.38 12.48
N ASN A 55 -19.63 -7.71 12.06
CA ASN A 55 -20.90 -7.76 12.77
C ASN A 55 -21.67 -8.97 12.27
N SER A 56 -21.90 -9.92 13.17
CA SER A 56 -22.72 -11.10 12.91
C SER A 56 -24.13 -10.84 13.44
N THR A 57 -25.10 -10.71 12.54
CA THR A 57 -26.52 -10.64 12.91
C THR A 57 -27.20 -11.94 12.55
N LEU A 58 -27.97 -12.49 13.50
CA LEU A 58 -28.82 -13.64 13.24
C LEU A 58 -30.04 -13.13 12.47
N ASN A 59 -30.29 -13.66 11.27
CA ASN A 59 -31.45 -13.27 10.49
C ASN A 59 -32.75 -13.76 11.14
N ASP A 60 -33.87 -13.16 10.74
CA ASP A 60 -35.22 -13.46 11.24
C ASP A 60 -35.64 -14.94 11.05
N ASP A 61 -34.93 -15.68 10.19
CA ASP A 61 -35.11 -17.12 9.98
C ASP A 61 -34.48 -18.01 11.07
N ASN A 62 -33.75 -17.42 12.04
CA ASN A 62 -33.00 -18.09 13.11
C ASN A 62 -32.07 -19.23 12.62
N ARG A 63 -31.73 -19.23 11.34
CA ARG A 63 -30.95 -20.28 10.68
C ARG A 63 -29.76 -19.73 9.92
N SER A 64 -29.82 -18.48 9.47
CA SER A 64 -28.71 -17.83 8.78
C SER A 64 -28.08 -16.72 9.64
N ILE A 65 -26.75 -16.69 9.64
CA ILE A 65 -25.96 -15.60 10.23
C ILE A 65 -25.47 -14.74 9.08
N THR A 66 -25.82 -13.47 9.10
CA THR A 66 -25.29 -12.48 8.15
C THR A 66 -24.06 -11.84 8.77
N ASN A 67 -22.91 -12.01 8.12
CA ASN A 67 -21.66 -11.36 8.52
C ASN A 67 -21.43 -10.13 7.65
N VAL A 68 -21.49 -8.95 8.26
CA VAL A 68 -21.15 -7.69 7.61
C VAL A 68 -19.77 -7.26 8.11
N ASP A 69 -18.84 -7.10 7.18
CA ASP A 69 -17.50 -6.61 7.49
C ASP A 69 -17.57 -5.15 7.96
N ILE A 70 -16.88 -4.85 9.07
CA ILE A 70 -16.80 -3.50 9.63
C ILE A 70 -15.43 -2.93 9.31
N TYR A 71 -15.43 -1.77 8.65
CA TYR A 71 -14.23 -1.03 8.29
C TYR A 71 -14.17 0.29 9.05
N GLU A 72 -12.97 0.65 9.50
CA GLU A 72 -12.68 1.94 10.09
C GLU A 72 -11.70 2.70 9.20
N PRO A 73 -12.01 3.96 8.82
CA PRO A 73 -11.11 4.77 8.03
C PRO A 73 -9.89 5.16 8.86
N VAL A 74 -8.71 5.04 8.26
CA VAL A 74 -7.47 5.57 8.82
C VAL A 74 -7.51 7.10 8.79
N ASP A 75 -6.82 7.76 9.73
CA ASP A 75 -6.67 9.21 9.75
C ASP A 75 -6.32 9.74 8.34
N PRO A 76 -7.12 10.65 7.76
CA PRO A 76 -6.93 11.13 6.40
C PRO A 76 -5.58 11.82 6.17
N ASN A 77 -5.03 12.49 7.18
CA ASN A 77 -3.72 13.14 7.09
C ASN A 77 -2.61 12.09 7.09
N PHE A 78 -2.75 11.03 7.89
CA PHE A 78 -1.81 9.92 7.88
C PHE A 78 -1.85 9.16 6.54
N SER A 79 -3.04 8.91 5.99
CA SER A 79 -3.21 8.28 4.67
C SER A 79 -2.55 9.12 3.57
N ARG A 80 -2.77 10.44 3.57
CA ARG A 80 -2.11 11.36 2.63
C ARG A 80 -0.60 11.39 2.81
N ALA A 81 -0.10 11.36 4.04
CA ALA A 81 1.34 11.31 4.32
C ALA A 81 1.98 10.04 3.75
N ILE A 82 1.35 8.88 3.94
CA ILE A 82 1.78 7.61 3.31
C ILE A 82 1.78 7.75 1.79
N GLY A 83 0.70 8.30 1.21
CA GLY A 83 0.59 8.50 -0.23
C GLY A 83 1.76 9.32 -0.79
N LEU A 84 2.06 10.46 -0.15
CA LEU A 84 3.18 11.33 -0.52
C LEU A 84 4.54 10.62 -0.38
N MET A 85 4.74 9.84 0.68
CA MET A 85 5.98 9.06 0.85
C MET A 85 6.20 8.07 -0.30
N PHE A 86 5.15 7.37 -0.75
CA PHE A 86 5.26 6.46 -1.88
C PHE A 86 5.55 7.20 -3.20
N PHE A 87 5.02 8.40 -3.41
CA PHE A 87 5.40 9.22 -4.56
C PHE A 87 6.87 9.65 -4.53
N ILE A 88 7.42 10.00 -3.35
CA ILE A 88 8.86 10.31 -3.22
C ILE A 88 9.70 9.09 -3.62
N VAL A 89 9.30 7.88 -3.20
CA VAL A 89 9.96 6.63 -3.61
C VAL A 89 9.89 6.41 -5.12
N VAL A 90 8.75 6.70 -5.75
CA VAL A 90 8.60 6.60 -7.21
C VAL A 90 9.61 7.51 -7.91
N PHE A 91 9.72 8.78 -7.51
CA PHE A 91 10.70 9.69 -8.11
C PHE A 91 12.14 9.21 -7.93
N TYR A 92 12.47 8.70 -6.73
CA TYR A 92 13.78 8.14 -6.44
C TYR A 92 14.11 6.91 -7.28
N LEU A 93 13.16 5.97 -7.42
CA LEU A 93 13.34 4.76 -8.23
C LEU A 93 13.45 5.10 -9.72
N ALA A 94 12.63 6.02 -10.22
CA ALA A 94 12.68 6.47 -11.61
C ALA A 94 14.02 7.14 -11.93
N TRP A 95 14.53 7.98 -11.02
CA TRP A 95 15.85 8.59 -11.12
C TRP A 95 16.95 7.51 -11.20
N ILE A 96 16.96 6.54 -10.27
CA ILE A 96 17.95 5.47 -10.26
C ILE A 96 17.92 4.63 -11.54
N LEU A 97 16.73 4.29 -12.03
CA LEU A 97 16.58 3.53 -13.27
C LEU A 97 17.13 4.31 -14.47
N SER A 98 16.85 5.61 -14.53
CA SER A 98 17.36 6.50 -15.59
C SER A 98 18.88 6.63 -15.55
N THR A 99 19.49 6.76 -14.36
CA THR A 99 20.95 6.85 -14.24
C THR A 99 21.65 5.54 -14.59
N LYS A 100 21.05 4.39 -14.28
CA LYS A 100 21.59 3.05 -14.61
C LYS A 100 21.43 2.67 -16.09
N GLU A 101 20.74 3.46 -16.89
CA GLU A 101 20.65 3.25 -18.34
C GLU A 101 21.79 3.93 -19.11
N ASN A 102 22.47 4.90 -18.49
CA ASN A 102 23.56 5.66 -19.08
C ASN A 102 24.97 5.18 -18.66
N GLU A 103 25.07 4.14 -17.81
CA GLU A 103 26.31 3.41 -17.49
C GLU A 103 26.44 2.14 -18.36
#